data_AF-A0A1Q6V249-F1
#
_entry.id   AF-A0A1Q6V249-F1
#
_cell.length_a   1.000
_cell.length_b   1.000
_cell.length_c   1.000
_cell.angle_alpha   90.00
_cell.angle_beta   90.00
_cell.angle_gamma   90.00
#
_symmetry.space_group_name_H-M   'P 1'
#
loop_
_entity.id
_entity.type
_entity.pdbx_description
1 polymer ?
#
loop_
_entity_poly.entity_id
_entity_poly.type
_entity_poly.pdbx_seq_one_letter_code
_entity_poly.pdbx_strand_id
1 'polypeptide(L)'
;MVTKRNSKVTVNGVERLVDIERLSKLAEKYISEIINKNKFVDEVIFRISDLEFDEIDTNGKSIEEYYFAACLAYIEENGIDQFLNEEDDMKIFEYCGAELK
;
A
#
# COMPACT_ATOMS: atom_id res chain seq x y z
N MET A 1 -24.15 10.74 -0.97
CA MET A 1 -23.42 10.93 0.30
C MET A 1 -22.34 9.86 0.33
N VAL A 2 -21.10 10.19 -0.05
CA VAL A 2 -19.99 9.22 -0.06
C VAL A 2 -19.37 9.25 1.34
N THR A 3 -19.58 8.19 2.09
CA THR A 3 -18.94 7.99 3.39
C THR A 3 -17.50 7.58 3.11
N LYS A 4 -16.54 8.49 3.30
CA LYS A 4 -15.11 8.15 3.30
C LYS A 4 -14.90 6.95 4.22
N ARG A 5 -14.50 5.80 3.65
CA ARG A 5 -14.16 4.61 4.43
C ARG A 5 -12.68 4.69 4.77
N ASN A 6 -12.39 5.02 6.02
CA ASN A 6 -11.03 4.97 6.55
C ASN A 6 -10.88 3.73 7.41
N SER A 7 -9.75 3.02 7.26
CA SER A 7 -9.36 1.95 8.20
C SER A 7 -8.50 2.59 9.27
N LYS A 8 -8.80 2.27 10.53
CA LYS A 8 -7.97 2.69 11.65
C LYS A 8 -6.92 1.61 11.89
N VAL A 9 -5.66 1.97 11.75
CA VAL A 9 -4.51 1.13 12.06
C VAL A 9 -3.71 1.77 13.18
N THR A 10 -3.29 0.95 14.14
CA THR A 10 -2.49 1.39 15.29
C THR A 10 -1.08 0.91 15.07
N VAL A 11 -0.14 1.85 14.98
CA VAL A 11 1.27 1.56 14.67
C VAL A 11 2.13 2.27 15.69
N ASN A 12 2.95 1.53 16.44
CA ASN A 12 3.74 2.06 17.57
C ASN A 12 2.93 2.91 18.57
N GLY A 13 1.67 2.54 18.81
CA GLY A 13 0.76 3.27 19.69
C GLY A 13 0.20 4.57 19.11
N VAL A 14 0.58 4.93 17.88
CA VAL A 14 -0.01 6.04 17.13
C VAL A 14 -1.14 5.50 16.26
N GLU A 15 -2.33 6.05 16.46
CA GLU A 15 -3.49 5.70 15.64
C GLU A 15 -3.46 6.51 14.33
N ARG A 16 -3.44 5.81 13.20
CA ARG A 16 -3.54 6.42 11.88
C ARG A 16 -4.81 5.98 11.18
N LEU A 17 -5.39 6.93 10.45
CA LEU A 17 -6.45 6.67 9.49
C LEU A 17 -5.81 6.45 8.12
N VAL A 18 -5.99 5.25 7.58
CA VAL A 18 -5.62 4.91 6.20
C VAL A 18 -6.83 5.14 5.31
N ASP A 19 -6.64 5.90 4.23
CA ASP A 19 -7.67 6.19 3.24
C ASP A 19 -7.89 4.99 2.31
N ILE A 20 -8.77 4.07 2.70
CA ILE A 20 -9.10 2.87 1.92
C ILE A 20 -9.71 3.26 0.58
N GLU A 21 -10.54 4.30 0.55
CA GLU A 21 -11.20 4.73 -0.69
C GLU A 21 -10.15 5.15 -1.73
N ARG A 22 -9.08 5.82 -1.30
CA ARG A 22 -7.94 6.14 -2.17
C ARG A 22 -7.23 4.89 -2.66
N LEU A 23 -6.91 3.94 -1.77
CA LEU A 23 -6.27 2.68 -2.15
C LEU A 23 -7.13 1.87 -3.13
N SER A 24 -8.44 1.79 -2.91
CA SER A 24 -9.38 1.13 -3.82
C SER A 24 -9.42 1.80 -5.19
N LYS A 25 -9.46 3.14 -5.25
CA LYS A 25 -9.42 3.86 -6.54
C LYS A 25 -8.10 3.66 -7.29
N LEU A 26 -6.98 3.61 -6.57
CA LEU A 26 -5.68 3.29 -7.16
C LEU A 26 -5.66 1.85 -7.69
N ALA A 27 -6.19 0.89 -6.93
CA ALA A 27 -6.31 -0.51 -7.35
C ALA A 27 -7.21 -0.64 -8.59
N GLU A 28 -8.32 0.09 -8.64
CA GLU A 28 -9.18 0.11 -9.83
C GLU A 28 -8.46 0.60 -11.07
N LYS A 29 -7.56 1.59 -10.91
CA LYS A 29 -6.83 2.24 -12.01
C LYS A 29 -5.63 1.42 -12.49
N TYR A 30 -4.84 0.87 -11.57
CA TYR A 30 -3.52 0.30 -11.88
C TYR A 30 -3.47 -1.23 -11.83
N ILE A 31 -4.41 -1.87 -11.13
CA ILE A 31 -4.43 -3.32 -10.99
C ILE A 31 -5.40 -3.93 -12.02
N SER A 32 -4.91 -4.91 -12.79
CA SER A 32 -5.71 -5.67 -13.76
C SER A 32 -6.82 -6.47 -13.06
N GLU A 33 -7.95 -6.72 -13.74
CA GLU A 33 -9.07 -7.51 -13.20
C GLU A 33 -8.70 -8.95 -12.81
N ILE A 34 -7.60 -9.48 -13.37
CA ILE A 34 -7.08 -10.81 -13.07
C ILE A 34 -6.56 -10.88 -11.63
N ILE A 35 -6.10 -9.74 -11.09
CA ILE A 35 -5.60 -9.63 -9.73
C ILE A 35 -6.77 -9.29 -8.80
N ASN A 36 -6.86 -10.00 -7.68
CA ASN A 36 -7.83 -9.69 -6.64
C ASN A 36 -7.49 -8.33 -5.98
N LYS A 37 -8.11 -7.25 -6.49
CA LYS A 37 -7.92 -5.87 -6.06
C LYS A 37 -8.10 -5.67 -4.55
N ASN A 38 -9.08 -6.36 -3.96
CA ASN A 38 -9.33 -6.27 -2.52
C ASN A 38 -8.16 -6.87 -1.73
N LYS A 39 -7.69 -8.06 -2.14
CA LYS A 39 -6.53 -8.70 -1.50
C LYS A 39 -5.28 -7.83 -1.60
N PHE A 40 -5.07 -7.18 -2.74
CA PHE A 40 -3.97 -6.21 -2.89
C PHE A 40 -4.12 -5.03 -1.93
N VAL A 41 -5.30 -4.39 -1.86
CA VAL A 41 -5.54 -3.26 -0.95
C VAL A 41 -5.33 -3.67 0.52
N ASP A 42 -5.82 -4.83 0.92
CA ASP A 42 -5.63 -5.36 2.27
C ASP A 42 -4.14 -5.56 2.59
N GLU A 43 -3.37 -6.05 1.64
CA GLU A 43 -1.92 -6.22 1.79
C GLU A 43 -1.21 -4.86 1.91
N VAL A 44 -1.57 -3.86 1.10
CA VAL A 44 -1.01 -2.50 1.24
C VAL A 44 -1.34 -1.91 2.61
N ILE A 45 -2.55 -2.11 3.13
CA ILE A 45 -2.93 -1.67 4.48
C ILE A 45 -2.08 -2.38 5.54
N PHE A 46 -1.85 -3.69 5.38
CA PHE A 46 -1.01 -4.47 6.28
C PHE A 46 0.43 -3.94 6.31
N ARG A 47 1.06 -3.70 5.15
CA ARG A 47 2.42 -3.14 5.08
C ARG A 47 2.51 -1.73 5.66
N ILE A 48 1.49 -0.91 5.43
CA ILE A 48 1.38 0.40 6.10
C ILE A 48 1.27 0.21 7.61
N SER A 49 0.63 -0.86 8.12
CA SER A 49 0.47 -1.06 9.56
C SER A 49 1.72 -1.56 10.29
N ASP A 50 2.65 -2.22 9.59
CA ASP A 50 3.86 -2.78 10.21
C ASP A 50 5.00 -1.74 10.36
N LEU A 51 4.83 -0.57 9.77
CA LEU A 51 5.90 0.42 9.63
C LEU A 51 6.09 1.30 10.86
N GLU A 52 7.29 1.28 11.44
CA GLU A 52 7.70 2.31 12.39
C GLU A 52 7.81 3.66 11.65
N PHE A 53 6.80 4.52 11.79
CA PHE A 53 6.59 5.73 10.98
C PHE A 53 7.41 6.96 11.37
N ASP A 54 8.48 6.81 12.15
CA ASP A 54 9.29 7.96 12.53
C ASP A 54 10.05 8.48 11.28
N GLU A 55 9.47 9.52 10.67
CA GLU A 55 10.02 10.39 9.61
C GLU A 55 10.30 9.74 8.23
N ILE A 56 9.24 9.30 7.55
CA ILE A 56 9.33 8.86 6.14
C ILE A 56 9.10 10.05 5.21
N ASP A 57 10.10 10.40 4.40
CA ASP A 57 9.95 11.35 3.31
C ASP A 57 9.15 10.73 2.16
N THR A 58 7.88 11.11 2.05
CA THR A 58 6.98 10.61 1.01
C THR A 58 7.14 11.35 -0.33
N ASN A 59 8.14 12.23 -0.47
CA ASN A 59 8.35 13.06 -1.66
C ASN A 59 7.09 13.86 -2.05
N GLY A 60 6.31 14.31 -1.07
CA GLY A 60 5.07 15.06 -1.26
C GLY A 60 3.83 14.23 -1.65
N LYS A 61 3.92 12.90 -1.70
CA LYS A 61 2.78 11.99 -1.93
C LYS A 61 2.05 11.67 -0.61
N SER A 62 0.80 11.20 -0.72
CA SER A 62 0.16 10.57 0.45
C SER A 62 0.82 9.23 0.74
N ILE A 63 0.72 8.76 1.98
CA ILE A 63 1.30 7.47 2.40
C ILE A 63 0.66 6.32 1.62
N GLU A 64 -0.65 6.39 1.39
CA GLU A 64 -1.35 5.45 0.54
C GLU A 64 -0.75 5.39 -0.86
N GLU A 65 -0.49 6.53 -1.50
CA GLU A 65 0.11 6.56 -2.84
C GLU A 65 1.56 6.07 -2.83
N TYR A 66 2.31 6.45 -1.82
CA TYR A 66 3.72 6.10 -1.67
C TYR A 66 3.90 4.58 -1.55
N TYR A 67 3.13 3.95 -0.67
CA TYR A 67 3.19 2.49 -0.46
C TYR A 67 2.48 1.70 -1.54
N PHE A 68 1.39 2.21 -2.09
CA PHE A 68 0.74 1.60 -3.24
C PHE A 68 1.74 1.48 -4.41
N ALA A 69 2.52 2.54 -4.68
CA ALA A 69 3.52 2.53 -5.73
C ALA A 69 4.63 1.50 -5.48
N ALA A 70 5.11 1.39 -4.24
CA ALA A 70 6.09 0.38 -3.86
C ALA A 70 5.57 -1.05 -4.07
N CYS A 71 4.34 -1.33 -3.61
CA CYS A 71 3.70 -2.64 -3.77
C CYS A 71 3.46 -2.97 -5.24
N LEU A 72 3.05 -1.99 -6.05
CA LEU A 72 2.85 -2.18 -7.49
C LEU A 72 4.19 -2.51 -8.19
N ALA A 73 5.24 -1.74 -7.92
CA ALA A 73 6.56 -1.97 -8.49
C ALA A 73 7.14 -3.34 -8.09
N TYR A 74 6.94 -3.76 -6.83
CA TYR A 74 7.33 -5.09 -6.37
C TYR A 74 6.63 -6.20 -7.17
N ILE A 75 5.32 -6.07 -7.41
CA ILE A 75 4.55 -7.02 -8.22
C ILE A 75 5.01 -7.03 -9.67
N GLU A 76 5.35 -5.88 -10.25
CA GLU A 76 5.83 -5.80 -11.63
C GLU A 76 7.16 -6.55 -11.82
N GLU A 77 8.05 -6.51 -10.83
CA GLU A 77 9.35 -7.19 -10.90
C GLU A 77 9.31 -8.66 -10.47
N ASN A 78 8.51 -9.00 -9.44
CA ASN A 78 8.55 -10.31 -8.79
C ASN A 78 7.30 -11.17 -9.07
N GLY A 79 6.23 -10.55 -9.59
CA GLY A 79 4.94 -11.18 -9.78
C GLY A 79 4.08 -11.17 -8.51
N ILE A 80 2.77 -11.32 -8.72
CA ILE A 80 1.79 -11.24 -7.63
C ILE A 80 1.87 -12.40 -6.65
N ASP A 81 2.20 -13.60 -7.12
CA ASP A 81 2.33 -14.76 -6.23
C ASP A 81 3.45 -14.56 -5.21
N GLN A 82 4.56 -13.93 -5.61
CA GLN A 82 5.63 -13.60 -4.67
C GLN A 82 5.19 -12.51 -3.69
N PHE A 83 4.55 -11.44 -4.17
CA PHE A 83 4.01 -10.38 -3.31
C PHE A 83 3.07 -10.92 -2.21
N LEU A 84 2.14 -11.81 -2.57
CA LEU A 84 1.16 -12.36 -1.63
C LEU A 84 1.74 -13.37 -0.63
N ASN A 85 2.97 -13.86 -0.86
CA ASN A 85 3.65 -14.81 0.02
C ASN A 85 4.94 -14.21 0.63
N GLU A 86 5.23 -12.93 0.39
CA GLU A 86 6.44 -12.28 0.88
C GLU A 86 6.28 -11.90 2.35
N GLU A 87 6.91 -12.65 3.24
CA GLU A 87 6.90 -12.39 4.69
C GLU A 87 7.89 -11.29 5.10
N ASP A 88 8.85 -10.92 4.23
CA ASP A 88 9.84 -9.88 4.50
C ASP A 88 9.42 -8.52 3.91
N ASP A 89 8.75 -7.71 4.74
CA ASP A 89 8.27 -6.36 4.41
C ASP A 89 9.39 -5.42 3.92
N MET A 90 10.64 -5.65 4.36
CA MET A 90 11.77 -4.82 3.94
C MET A 90 12.01 -4.86 2.43
N LYS A 91 11.74 -6.00 1.77
CA LYS A 91 11.92 -6.11 0.32
C LYS A 91 10.95 -5.25 -0.46
N ILE A 92 9.74 -5.03 0.05
CA ILE A 92 8.77 -4.13 -0.57
C ILE A 92 9.17 -2.68 -0.30
N PHE A 93 9.74 -2.40 0.88
CA PHE A 93 10.23 -1.07 1.22
C PHE A 93 11.43 -0.62 0.37
N GLU A 94 12.19 -1.54 -0.22
CA GLU A 94 13.22 -1.18 -1.22
C GLU A 94 12.62 -0.45 -2.44
N TYR A 95 11.33 -0.64 -2.72
CA TYR A 95 10.60 0.02 -3.80
C TYR A 95 9.91 1.32 -3.37
N CYS A 96 10.06 1.74 -2.12
CA CYS A 96 9.55 3.02 -1.64
C CYS A 96 10.15 4.19 -2.44
N GLY A 97 9.29 5.13 -2.84
CA GLY A 97 9.67 6.21 -3.75
C GLY A 97 9.42 5.92 -5.23
N ALA A 98 9.02 4.69 -5.59
CA ALA A 98 8.58 4.35 -6.94
C ALA A 98 7.47 5.29 -7.45
N GLU A 99 7.42 5.45 -8.76
CA GLU A 99 6.36 6.20 -9.46
C GLU A 99 5.31 5.26 -9.99
N LEU A 100 4.04 5.65 -9.83
CA LEU A 100 2.91 4.94 -10.46
C LEU A 100 3.00 5.16 -11.97
N LYS A 101 3.35 4.12 -12.71
CA LYS A 101 3.45 4.15 -14.18
C LYS A 101 2.19 3.62 -14.84
#